data_AF-A0A1V4GMY6-F1
#
_entry.id   AF-A0A1V4GMY6-F1
#
_cell.length_a   1.000
_cell.length_b   1.000
_cell.length_c   1.000
_cell.angle_alpha   90.00
_cell.angle_beta   90.00
_cell.angle_gamma   90.00
#
_symmetry.space_group_name_H-M   'P 1'
#
loop_
_entity.id
_entity.type
_entity.pdbx_description
1 polymer ?
#
loop_
_entity_poly.entity_id
_entity_poly.type
_entity_poly.pdbx_seq_one_letter_code
_entity_poly.pdbx_strand_id
1 'polypeptide(L)'
;MKKFSLVLTALFLINNAHAYEVKNVCAKYMTNYSWSQAYQVQTQIYTGQELNQATGNPYFGNYDMFSHYAVIWWDRGQASVIKMAFHVPGGMLINSNGTDQNGRQWQLSDDSYGFCY
;
A
#
# COMPACT_ATOMS: atom_id res chain seq x y z
N MET A 1 -15.96 -44.78 3.95
CA MET A 1 -14.63 -44.14 3.90
C MET A 1 -14.51 -43.02 2.85
N LYS A 2 -15.21 -43.07 1.70
CA LYS A 2 -15.16 -42.00 0.66
C LYS A 2 -15.71 -40.63 1.07
N LYS A 3 -16.63 -40.56 2.05
CA LYS A 3 -17.23 -39.30 2.52
C LYS A 3 -16.26 -38.42 3.33
N PHE A 4 -15.22 -39.01 3.93
CA PHE A 4 -14.21 -38.26 4.70
C PHE A 4 -13.21 -37.55 3.79
N SER A 5 -12.93 -38.08 2.60
CA SER A 5 -12.00 -37.45 1.65
C SER A 5 -12.50 -36.12 1.10
N LEU A 6 -13.82 -35.94 0.95
CA LEU A 6 -14.41 -34.68 0.45
C LEU A 6 -14.29 -33.52 1.44
N VAL A 7 -14.30 -33.80 2.75
CA VAL A 7 -14.18 -32.77 3.80
C VAL A 7 -12.74 -32.25 3.89
N LEU A 8 -11.75 -33.13 3.69
CA LEU A 8 -10.33 -32.76 3.76
C LEU A 8 -9.89 -31.86 2.59
N THR A 9 -10.49 -32.01 1.41
CA THR A 9 -10.17 -31.16 0.24
C THR A 9 -10.80 -29.76 0.34
N ALA A 10 -11.94 -29.63 1.04
CA ALA A 10 -12.60 -28.34 1.24
C ALA A 10 -11.85 -27.41 2.22
N LEU A 11 -11.09 -27.98 3.17
CA LEU A 11 -10.26 -27.24 4.14
C LEU A 11 -9.02 -26.60 3.51
N PHE A 12 -8.60 -27.00 2.31
CA PHE A 12 -7.44 -26.41 1.61
C PHE A 12 -7.79 -25.17 0.76
N LEU A 13 -9.06 -24.79 0.68
CA LEU A 13 -9.52 -23.62 -0.10
C LEU A 13 -9.74 -22.37 0.76
N ILE A 14 -9.06 -22.27 1.90
CA ILE A 14 -9.00 -21.01 2.67
C ILE A 14 -8.15 -20.03 1.86
N ASN A 15 -8.82 -19.37 0.91
CA ASN A 15 -8.26 -18.22 0.22
C ASN A 15 -8.01 -17.15 1.28
N ASN A 16 -6.75 -16.77 1.46
CA ASN A 16 -6.40 -15.59 2.24
C ASN A 16 -6.88 -14.37 1.44
N ALA A 17 -8.10 -13.90 1.74
CA ALA A 17 -8.62 -12.66 1.19
C ALA A 17 -7.91 -11.51 1.90
N HIS A 18 -6.88 -10.96 1.26
CA HIS A 18 -6.23 -9.73 1.67
C HIS A 18 -6.94 -8.57 0.99
N ALA A 19 -7.49 -7.66 1.79
CA ALA A 19 -8.20 -6.48 1.31
C ALA A 19 -7.30 -5.27 1.53
N TYR A 20 -6.50 -4.94 0.51
CA TYR A 20 -5.79 -3.67 0.48
C TYR A 20 -6.77 -2.54 0.19
N GLU A 21 -6.50 -1.37 0.77
CA GLU A 21 -7.32 -0.18 0.55
C GLU A 21 -6.89 0.49 -0.76
N VAL A 22 -7.84 0.90 -1.60
CA VAL A 22 -7.57 1.67 -2.82
C VAL A 22 -8.09 3.08 -2.64
N LYS A 23 -7.22 4.07 -2.81
CA LYS A 23 -7.59 5.49 -2.68
C LYS A 23 -7.06 6.30 -3.86
N ASN A 24 -7.83 7.29 -4.30
CA ASN A 24 -7.30 8.36 -5.14
C ASN A 24 -6.70 9.42 -4.22
N VAL A 25 -5.46 9.81 -4.49
CA VAL A 25 -4.71 10.71 -3.62
C VAL A 25 -3.99 11.77 -4.42
N CYS A 26 -3.76 12.90 -3.78
CA CYS A 26 -2.83 13.93 -4.19
C CYS A 26 -1.47 13.62 -3.56
N ALA A 27 -0.53 13.15 -4.37
CA ALA A 27 0.81 12.80 -3.96
C ALA A 27 1.80 13.91 -4.27
N LYS A 28 2.61 14.29 -3.28
CA LYS A 28 3.77 15.16 -3.42
C LYS A 28 5.01 14.44 -2.93
N TYR A 29 6.15 14.75 -3.52
CA TYR A 29 7.43 14.27 -3.03
C TYR A 29 8.41 15.41 -2.86
N MET A 30 9.33 15.26 -1.91
CA MET A 30 10.34 16.26 -1.63
C MET A 30 11.43 16.19 -2.71
N THR A 31 11.68 17.33 -3.34
CA THR A 31 12.87 17.58 -4.16
C THR A 31 13.95 18.25 -3.31
N ASN A 32 15.13 18.54 -3.87
CA ASN A 32 16.27 19.09 -3.12
C ASN A 32 15.92 20.31 -2.24
N TYR A 33 14.96 21.16 -2.65
CA TYR A 33 14.65 22.41 -1.96
C TYR A 33 13.15 22.66 -1.72
N SER A 34 12.25 21.87 -2.32
CA SER A 34 10.81 22.08 -2.19
C SER A 34 10.00 20.82 -2.48
N TRP A 35 8.74 20.82 -2.08
CA TRP A 35 7.77 19.85 -2.58
C TRP A 35 7.61 19.96 -4.10
N SER A 36 7.41 18.82 -4.75
CA SER A 36 6.95 18.78 -6.13
C SER A 36 5.55 19.39 -6.26
N GLN A 37 5.12 19.61 -7.50
CA GLN A 37 3.69 19.73 -7.77
C GLN A 37 2.93 18.50 -7.24
N ALA A 38 1.64 18.67 -6.99
CA ALA A 38 0.78 17.59 -6.58
C ALA A 38 0.37 16.75 -7.79
N TYR A 39 0.45 15.43 -7.65
CA TYR A 39 0.03 14.48 -8.68
C TYR A 39 -1.21 13.74 -8.20
N GLN A 40 -2.28 13.78 -8.97
CA GLN A 40 -3.45 12.96 -8.73
C GLN A 40 -3.17 11.55 -9.22
N VAL A 41 -3.12 10.59 -8.29
CA VAL A 41 -2.75 9.21 -8.55
C VAL A 41 -3.63 8.27 -7.73
N GLN A 42 -3.82 7.06 -8.23
CA GLN A 42 -4.41 5.99 -7.43
C GLN A 42 -3.30 5.30 -6.64
N THR A 43 -3.54 5.08 -5.36
CA THR A 43 -2.65 4.36 -4.45
C THR A 43 -3.35 3.15 -3.85
N GLN A 44 -2.57 2.11 -3.60
CA GLN A 44 -2.99 0.91 -2.88
C GLN A 44 -2.26 0.88 -1.54
N ILE A 45 -3.00 0.83 -0.43
CA ILE A 45 -2.42 0.81 0.91
C ILE A 45 -2.43 -0.62 1.43
N TYR A 46 -1.24 -1.13 1.68
CA TYR A 46 -0.97 -2.46 2.20
C TYR A 46 -0.45 -2.37 3.62
N THR A 47 -0.79 -3.36 4.44
CA THR A 47 0.04 -3.69 5.61
C THR A 47 1.39 -4.24 5.14
N GLY A 48 2.43 -4.12 5.97
CA GLY A 48 3.73 -4.70 5.64
C GLY A 48 3.67 -6.21 5.44
N GLN A 49 2.78 -6.91 6.15
CA GLN A 49 2.55 -8.34 5.95
C GLN A 49 1.99 -8.63 4.55
N GLU A 50 0.98 -7.91 4.10
CA GLU A 50 0.39 -8.10 2.76
C GLU A 50 1.42 -7.83 1.67
N LEU A 51 2.24 -6.79 1.83
CA LEU A 51 3.27 -6.44 0.87
C LEU A 51 4.41 -7.46 0.83
N ASN A 52 4.84 -7.97 1.99
CA ASN A 52 5.79 -9.06 2.12
C ASN A 52 5.28 -10.34 1.42
N GLN A 53 4.00 -10.66 1.60
CA GLN A 53 3.39 -11.81 0.94
C GLN A 53 3.28 -11.62 -0.58
N ALA A 54 2.88 -10.43 -1.03
CA ALA A 54 2.79 -10.09 -2.45
C ALA A 54 4.16 -10.11 -3.15
N THR A 55 5.24 -9.82 -2.42
CA THR A 55 6.62 -9.87 -2.92
C THR A 55 7.31 -11.22 -2.72
N GLY A 56 6.59 -12.23 -2.23
CA GLY A 56 7.05 -13.62 -2.15
C GLY A 56 7.83 -13.99 -0.88
N ASN A 57 7.87 -13.12 0.13
CA ASN A 57 8.52 -13.41 1.41
C ASN A 57 7.65 -12.97 2.60
N PRO A 58 6.62 -13.75 2.97
CA PRO A 58 5.63 -13.35 3.97
C PRO A 58 6.17 -13.20 5.40
N TYR A 59 7.29 -13.84 5.76
CA TYR A 59 7.80 -13.89 7.13
C TYR A 59 9.13 -13.14 7.35
N PHE A 60 9.97 -13.03 6.32
CA PHE A 60 11.31 -12.41 6.39
C PHE A 60 11.50 -11.34 5.32
N GLY A 61 10.40 -10.72 4.87
CA GLY A 61 10.45 -9.73 3.81
C GLY A 61 11.02 -8.39 4.27
N ASN A 62 11.18 -7.48 3.31
CA ASN A 62 11.82 -6.19 3.51
C ASN A 62 10.90 -5.12 4.12
N TYR A 63 9.63 -5.46 4.36
CA TYR A 63 8.62 -4.55 4.87
C TYR A 63 8.30 -4.88 6.34
N ASP A 64 8.21 -3.84 7.16
CA ASP A 64 7.87 -3.93 8.57
C ASP A 64 6.40 -4.34 8.70
N MET A 65 6.16 -5.53 9.28
CA MET A 65 4.85 -6.16 9.35
C MET A 65 3.77 -5.31 10.00
N PHE A 66 4.13 -4.39 10.91
CA PHE A 66 3.19 -3.53 11.63
C PHE A 66 2.99 -2.16 10.99
N SER A 67 3.75 -1.86 9.94
CA SER A 67 3.66 -0.60 9.21
C SER A 67 2.68 -0.70 8.04
N HIS A 68 2.25 0.46 7.56
CA HIS A 68 1.43 0.59 6.36
C HIS A 68 2.26 1.20 5.23
N TYR A 69 1.96 0.77 4.00
CA TYR A 69 2.69 1.12 2.80
C TYR A 69 1.73 1.56 1.72
N ALA A 70 1.87 2.80 1.28
CA ALA A 70 1.18 3.30 0.09
C ALA A 70 1.99 2.95 -1.15
N VAL A 71 1.40 2.19 -2.07
CA VAL A 71 2.00 1.77 -3.33
C VAL A 71 1.33 2.51 -4.47
N ILE A 72 2.11 3.36 -5.14
CA ILE A 72 1.68 4.06 -6.35
C ILE A 72 2.32 3.34 -7.54
N TRP A 73 1.48 2.78 -8.41
CA TRP A 73 1.91 2.15 -9.65
C TRP A 73 2.01 3.18 -10.77
N TRP A 74 3.15 3.17 -11.44
CA TRP A 74 3.45 4.01 -12.60
C TRP A 74 3.39 3.17 -13.88
N ASP A 75 3.75 3.78 -15.01
CA ASP A 75 3.87 3.04 -16.26
C ASP A 75 5.00 2.00 -16.22
N ARG A 76 4.95 1.02 -17.13
CA ARG A 76 6.01 0.03 -17.36
C ARG A 76 6.41 -0.80 -16.12
N GLY A 77 5.47 -1.00 -15.20
CA GLY A 77 5.68 -1.84 -14.01
C GLY A 77 6.57 -1.19 -12.96
N GLN A 78 6.79 0.13 -13.02
CA GLN A 78 7.46 0.87 -11.97
C GLN A 78 6.49 1.19 -10.83
N ALA A 79 6.98 1.21 -9.59
CA ALA A 79 6.18 1.58 -8.43
C ALA A 79 6.98 2.39 -7.42
N SER A 80 6.30 3.30 -6.75
CA SER A 80 6.78 3.94 -5.52
C SER A 80 6.14 3.25 -4.34
N VAL A 81 6.97 2.69 -3.45
CA VAL A 81 6.53 2.01 -2.24
C VAL A 81 6.88 2.89 -1.05
N ILE A 82 5.88 3.53 -0.47
CA ILE A 82 6.04 4.59 0.52
C ILE A 82 5.65 4.04 1.89
N LYS A 83 6.62 3.88 2.79
CA LYS A 83 6.34 3.55 4.21
C LYS A 83 5.67 4.76 4.85
N MET A 84 4.41 4.60 5.24
CA MET A 84 3.63 5.66 5.87
C MET A 84 4.07 5.83 7.33
N ALA A 85 4.21 7.08 7.78
CA ALA A 85 4.53 7.37 9.17
C ALA A 85 3.39 6.94 10.11
N PHE A 86 2.15 7.11 9.65
CA PHE A 86 0.94 6.69 10.33
C PHE A 86 -0.18 6.49 9.31
N HIS A 87 -0.99 5.45 9.49
CA HIS A 87 -2.20 5.19 8.72
C HIS A 87 -3.23 4.51 9.60
N VAL A 88 -4.49 4.91 9.44
CA VAL A 88 -5.64 4.21 10.02
C VAL A 88 -6.45 3.66 8.85
N PRO A 89 -6.62 2.33 8.73
CA PRO A 89 -7.43 1.73 7.67
C PRO A 89 -8.82 2.36 7.55
N GLY A 90 -9.20 2.77 6.34
CA GLY A 90 -10.47 3.46 6.08
C GLY A 90 -10.54 4.91 6.58
N GLY A 91 -9.45 5.43 7.17
CA GLY A 91 -9.32 6.82 7.59
C GLY A 91 -9.00 7.74 6.42
N MET A 92 -9.28 9.03 6.60
CA MET A 92 -8.93 10.07 5.62
C MET A 92 -7.42 10.35 5.66
N LEU A 93 -6.79 10.50 4.50
CA LEU A 93 -5.40 10.97 4.42
C LEU A 93 -5.38 12.49 4.40
N ILE A 94 -4.74 13.10 5.40
CA ILE A 94 -4.64 14.55 5.53
C ILE A 94 -3.18 14.90 5.73
N ASN A 95 -2.50 15.28 4.65
CA ASN A 95 -1.06 15.57 4.63
C ASN A 95 -0.25 14.42 5.28
N SER A 96 -0.67 13.18 5.03
CA SER A 96 -0.06 11.98 5.58
C SER A 96 1.34 11.82 5.00
N ASN A 97 2.35 11.83 5.85
CA ASN A 97 3.74 11.75 5.43
C ASN A 97 4.22 10.30 5.34
N GLY A 98 5.20 10.06 4.49
CA GLY A 98 5.89 8.79 4.38
C GLY A 98 7.25 8.92 3.70
N THR A 99 7.97 7.79 3.64
CA THR A 99 9.30 7.73 3.01
C THR A 99 9.36 6.53 2.09
N ASP A 100 9.84 6.72 0.86
CA ASP A 100 9.99 5.62 -0.09
C ASP A 100 11.30 4.83 0.11
N GLN A 101 11.45 3.76 -0.67
CA GLN A 101 12.63 2.89 -0.64
C GLN A 101 13.96 3.60 -0.95
N ASN A 102 13.94 4.79 -1.56
CA ASN A 102 15.12 5.59 -1.88
C ASN A 102 15.39 6.68 -0.84
N GLY A 103 14.63 6.71 0.27
CA GLY A 103 14.74 7.74 1.30
C GLY A 103 14.08 9.06 0.93
N ARG A 104 13.31 9.13 -0.17
CA ARG A 104 12.60 10.35 -0.55
C ARG A 104 11.36 10.49 0.32
N GLN A 105 11.13 11.70 0.80
CA GLN A 105 9.94 12.05 1.58
C GLN A 105 8.74 12.26 0.65
N TRP A 106 7.58 11.77 1.09
CA TRP A 106 6.31 11.86 0.40
C TRP A 106 5.24 12.43 1.34
N GLN A 107 4.28 13.13 0.74
CA GLN A 107 3.07 13.59 1.39
C GLN A 107 1.87 13.18 0.52
N LEU A 108 0.90 12.53 1.16
CA LEU A 108 -0.32 12.00 0.54
C LEU A 108 -1.53 12.61 1.23
N SER A 109 -2.46 13.13 0.44
CA SER A 109 -3.77 13.59 0.92
C SER A 109 -4.85 12.96 0.04
N ASP A 110 -6.01 12.65 0.61
CA ASP A 110 -7.15 12.21 -0.19
C ASP A 110 -7.52 13.30 -1.21
N ASP A 111 -8.01 12.89 -2.38
CA ASP A 111 -8.46 13.84 -3.39
C ASP A 111 -9.69 14.62 -2.89
N SER A 112 -9.50 15.88 -2.54
CA SER A 112 -10.61 16.74 -2.18
C SER A 112 -11.31 17.21 -3.45
N TYR A 113 -12.41 16.53 -3.82
CA TYR A 113 -13.23 16.85 -5.00
C TYR A 113 -12.48 16.80 -6.34
N GLY A 114 -11.47 15.95 -6.46
CA GLY A 114 -10.68 15.78 -7.69
C GLY A 114 -9.65 16.89 -7.95
N PHE A 115 -9.36 17.74 -6.95
CA PHE A 115 -8.33 18.77 -7.06
C PHE A 115 -7.16 18.49 -6.12
N CYS A 116 -5.95 18.66 -6.67
CA CYS A 116 -4.71 18.60 -5.91
C CYS A 116 -4.06 19.98 -5.89
N TYR A 117 -3.82 20.50 -4.68
CA TYR A 117 -3.15 21.76 -4.39
C TYR A 117 -1.76 21.49 -3.84
#